data_AF-A0A959U3M1-F1
#
_entry.id   AF-A0A959U3M1-F1
#
_cell.length_a   1.000
_cell.length_b   1.000
_cell.length_c   1.000
_cell.angle_alpha   90.00
_cell.angle_beta   90.00
_cell.angle_gamma   90.00
#
_symmetry.space_group_name_H-M   'P 1'
#
loop_
_entity.id
_entity.type
_entity.pdbx_description
1 polymer ?
#
loop_
_entity_poly.entity_id
_entity_poly.type
_entity_poly.pdbx_seq_one_letter_code
_entity_poly.pdbx_strand_id
1 'polypeptide(L)'
;MKRFLFTVLLAGTMGSVMAQEAYRQCGAMEVDARLRLEDPNYAARMEAIEAFTQEYIANEAGGTRTVVTIPTVVHVVYNTASENISDAQVLSQLEVLNEDFRRLNADASSTLAEFVGVAADCEIEFCLATTDPNGNPTTGIT
;
A
#
# COMPACT_ATOMS: atom_id res chain seq x y z
N MET A 1 35.89 65.02 5.28
CA MET A 1 35.59 64.33 6.54
C MET A 1 34.41 63.40 6.30
N LYS A 2 34.59 62.10 6.57
CA LYS A 2 33.62 61.04 6.97
C LYS A 2 32.12 61.44 6.87
N ARG A 3 31.21 60.70 6.21
CA ARG A 3 30.91 59.26 6.37
C ARG A 3 30.07 58.72 5.20
N PHE A 4 30.39 57.50 4.79
CA PHE A 4 29.58 56.59 3.96
C PHE A 4 28.21 56.31 4.58
N LEU A 5 27.16 56.19 3.75
CA LEU A 5 26.00 55.35 4.03
C LEU A 5 25.52 54.68 2.74
N PHE A 6 25.82 53.39 2.66
CA PHE A 6 25.34 52.42 1.68
C PHE A 6 23.93 52.01 2.09
N THR A 7 22.92 52.29 1.26
CA THR A 7 21.57 51.75 1.46
C THR A 7 21.41 50.57 0.51
N VAL A 8 21.66 49.37 1.03
CA VAL A 8 21.40 48.10 0.34
C VAL A 8 19.88 47.84 0.39
N LEU A 9 19.24 47.83 -0.78
CA LEU A 9 17.86 47.41 -0.95
C LEU A 9 17.82 45.87 -0.93
N LEU A 10 17.65 45.27 0.25
CA LEU A 10 17.46 43.83 0.38
C LEU A 10 15.97 43.52 0.19
N ALA A 11 15.55 43.30 -1.06
CA ALA A 11 14.27 42.69 -1.37
C ALA A 11 14.34 41.21 -0.97
N GLY A 12 14.08 40.91 0.30
CA GLY A 12 13.89 39.55 0.79
C GLY A 12 12.58 39.00 0.25
N THR A 13 12.62 38.34 -0.91
CA THR A 13 11.53 37.48 -1.33
C THR A 13 11.54 36.26 -0.41
N MET A 14 10.70 36.31 0.64
CA MET A 14 10.25 35.11 1.33
C MET A 14 9.44 34.27 0.32
N GLY A 15 10.16 33.46 -0.45
CA GLY A 15 9.55 32.40 -1.24
C GLY A 15 9.04 31.35 -0.27
N SER A 16 7.75 31.38 0.02
CA SER A 16 7.09 30.27 0.70
C SER A 16 7.24 29.03 -0.19
N VAL A 17 8.15 28.13 0.19
CA VAL A 17 8.22 26.80 -0.40
C VAL A 17 6.99 26.05 0.08
N MET A 18 5.93 26.07 -0.73
CA MET A 18 4.82 25.14 -0.55
C MET A 18 5.34 23.77 -0.94
N ALA A 19 5.79 22.99 0.04
CA ALA A 19 5.98 21.56 -0.15
C ALA A 19 4.59 20.97 -0.45
N GLN A 20 4.36 20.53 -1.68
CA GLN A 20 3.18 19.72 -2.00
C GLN A 20 3.41 18.32 -1.44
N GLU A 21 2.99 18.07 -0.21
CA GLU A 21 2.75 16.70 0.22
C GLU A 21 1.57 16.16 -0.60
N ALA A 22 1.85 15.15 -1.42
CA ALA A 22 0.80 14.39 -2.09
C ALA A 22 -0.01 13.65 -1.03
N TYR A 23 -1.18 14.18 -0.68
CA TYR A 23 -2.11 13.53 0.23
C TYR A 23 -2.56 12.19 -0.36
N ARG A 24 -2.23 11.08 0.32
CA ARG A 24 -2.74 9.76 -0.06
C ARG A 24 -4.22 9.68 0.29
N GLN A 25 -5.08 9.66 -0.73
CA GLN A 25 -6.51 9.44 -0.55
C GLN A 25 -6.82 7.94 -0.54
N CYS A 26 -7.30 7.42 0.59
CA CYS A 26 -7.77 6.05 0.74
C CYS A 26 -9.23 6.04 1.21
N GLY A 27 -10.13 5.41 0.45
CA GLY A 27 -11.57 5.40 0.75
C GLY A 27 -12.00 4.42 1.85
N ALA A 28 -11.09 3.57 2.35
CA ALA A 28 -11.45 2.47 3.25
C ALA A 28 -12.15 2.95 4.53
N MET A 29 -11.61 3.98 5.20
CA MET A 29 -12.16 4.49 6.47
C MET A 29 -13.47 5.26 6.28
N GLU A 30 -13.61 5.99 5.17
CA GLU A 30 -14.85 6.70 4.84
C GLU A 30 -15.99 5.71 4.60
N VAL A 31 -15.73 4.65 3.82
CA VAL A 31 -16.73 3.62 3.52
C VAL A 31 -17.07 2.81 4.77
N ASP A 32 -16.09 2.44 5.58
CA ASP A 32 -16.30 1.77 6.87
C ASP A 32 -17.17 2.60 7.82
N ALA A 33 -16.89 3.91 7.97
CA ALA A 33 -17.70 4.81 8.79
C ALA A 33 -19.15 4.90 8.27
N ARG A 34 -19.34 5.00 6.95
CA ARG A 34 -20.68 5.00 6.34
C ARG A 34 -21.43 3.68 6.58
N LEU A 35 -20.78 2.54 6.36
CA LEU A 35 -21.42 1.22 6.51
C LEU A 35 -21.85 0.95 7.95
N ARG A 36 -21.13 1.46 8.96
CA ARG A 36 -21.57 1.37 10.36
C ARG A 36 -22.87 2.12 10.65
N LEU A 37 -23.20 3.15 9.88
CA LEU A 37 -24.44 3.92 10.03
C LEU A 37 -25.58 3.34 9.19
N GLU A 38 -25.28 2.87 7.98
CA GLU A 38 -26.29 2.47 6.99
C GLU A 38 -26.65 0.98 7.05
N ASP A 39 -25.72 0.10 7.42
CA ASP A 39 -25.95 -1.34 7.51
C ASP A 39 -25.98 -1.80 8.97
N PRO A 40 -27.16 -2.16 9.52
CA PRO A 40 -27.31 -2.56 10.91
C PRO A 40 -26.54 -3.85 11.27
N ASN A 41 -26.17 -4.65 10.27
CA ASN A 41 -25.43 -5.89 10.47
C ASN A 41 -23.92 -5.73 10.27
N TYR A 42 -23.43 -4.59 9.78
CA TYR A 42 -22.02 -4.42 9.46
C TYR A 42 -21.13 -4.55 10.70
N ALA A 43 -21.50 -3.88 11.80
CA ALA A 43 -20.76 -3.96 13.06
C ALA A 43 -20.69 -5.39 13.60
N ALA A 44 -21.80 -6.14 13.55
CA ALA A 44 -21.85 -7.52 14.00
C ALA A 44 -20.96 -8.45 13.15
N ARG A 45 -20.89 -8.23 11.82
CA ARG A 45 -19.97 -8.99 10.95
C ARG A 45 -18.51 -8.68 11.24
N MET A 46 -18.19 -7.42 11.50
CA MET A 46 -16.83 -7.01 11.88
C MET A 46 -16.41 -7.65 13.20
N GLU A 47 -17.27 -7.61 14.22
CA GLU A 47 -17.02 -8.27 15.51
C GLU A 47 -16.84 -9.78 15.36
N ALA A 48 -17.65 -10.43 14.51
CA ALA A 48 -17.51 -11.85 14.24
C ALA A 48 -16.16 -12.21 13.58
N ILE A 49 -15.65 -11.38 12.66
CA ILE A 49 -14.33 -11.57 12.03
C ILE A 49 -13.21 -11.42 13.06
N GLU A 50 -13.30 -10.41 13.94
CA GLU A 50 -12.30 -10.21 14.99
C GLU A 50 -12.30 -11.35 16.00
N ALA A 51 -13.49 -11.80 16.45
CA ALA A 51 -13.63 -12.93 17.36
C ALA A 51 -13.03 -14.22 16.77
N PHE A 52 -13.35 -14.51 15.50
CA PHE A 52 -12.77 -15.63 14.76
C PHE A 52 -11.24 -15.54 14.68
N THR A 53 -10.71 -14.34 14.40
CA THR A 53 -9.27 -14.11 14.27
C THR A 53 -8.54 -14.30 15.60
N GLN A 54 -9.10 -13.79 16.71
CA GLN A 54 -8.53 -13.99 18.04
C GLN A 54 -8.53 -15.46 18.46
N GLU A 55 -9.61 -16.20 18.14
CA GLU A 55 -9.69 -17.63 18.39
C GLU A 55 -8.65 -18.41 17.57
N TYR A 56 -8.48 -18.08 16.30
CA TYR A 56 -7.44 -18.67 15.45
C TYR A 56 -6.04 -18.40 15.99
N ILE A 57 -5.76 -17.16 16.42
CA ILE A 57 -4.46 -16.80 17.00
C ILE A 57 -4.20 -17.58 18.30
N ALA A 58 -5.20 -17.73 19.16
CA ALA A 58 -5.04 -18.41 20.44
C ALA A 58 -4.77 -19.92 20.30
N ASN A 59 -5.35 -20.56 19.27
CA ASN A 59 -5.36 -22.02 19.15
C ASN A 59 -4.43 -22.57 18.04
N GLU A 60 -4.26 -21.83 16.95
CA GLU A 60 -3.64 -22.33 15.71
C GLU A 60 -2.42 -21.50 15.26
N ALA A 61 -2.17 -20.31 15.83
CA ALA A 61 -0.99 -19.51 15.48
C ALA A 61 0.29 -20.10 16.10
N GLY A 62 0.84 -21.09 15.41
CA GLY A 62 2.12 -21.73 15.75
C GLY A 62 2.58 -22.79 14.75
N GLY A 63 1.82 -23.02 13.67
CA GLY A 63 2.20 -23.93 12.60
C GLY A 63 3.52 -23.53 11.92
N THR A 64 4.16 -24.50 11.26
CA THR A 64 5.34 -24.23 10.44
C THR A 64 4.99 -23.20 9.37
N ARG A 65 5.64 -22.04 9.44
CA ARG A 65 5.43 -20.98 8.46
C ARG A 65 6.14 -21.39 7.17
N THR A 66 5.38 -21.37 6.09
CA THR A 66 5.89 -21.55 4.73
C THR A 66 5.43 -20.36 3.92
N VAL A 67 6.20 -20.03 2.89
CA VAL A 67 5.86 -18.92 2.01
C VAL A 67 4.50 -19.19 1.35
N VAL A 68 3.57 -18.24 1.50
CA VAL A 68 2.23 -18.30 0.91
C VAL A 68 2.24 -17.53 -0.39
N THR A 69 2.06 -18.23 -1.51
CA THR A 69 1.92 -17.59 -2.82
C THR A 69 0.45 -17.32 -3.15
N ILE A 70 0.11 -16.07 -3.44
CA ILE A 70 -1.23 -15.60 -3.80
C ILE A 70 -1.31 -15.38 -5.32
N PRO A 71 -2.06 -16.23 -6.06
CA PRO A 71 -2.37 -15.99 -7.46
C PRO A 71 -3.24 -14.73 -7.61
N THR A 72 -2.79 -13.80 -8.42
CA THR A 72 -3.37 -12.46 -8.56
C THR A 72 -3.85 -12.25 -9.99
N VAL A 73 -5.01 -11.62 -10.14
CA VAL A 73 -5.53 -11.12 -11.41
C VAL A 73 -5.60 -9.61 -11.35
N VAL A 74 -5.13 -8.93 -12.40
CA VAL A 74 -5.16 -7.47 -12.52
C VAL A 74 -6.13 -7.09 -13.62
N HIS A 75 -7.20 -6.38 -13.24
CA HIS A 75 -8.19 -5.86 -14.16
C HIS A 75 -7.85 -4.41 -14.52
N VAL A 76 -7.31 -4.18 -15.72
CA VAL A 76 -7.02 -2.85 -16.25
C VAL A 76 -8.29 -2.31 -16.93
N VAL A 77 -9.09 -1.57 -16.18
CA VAL A 77 -10.29 -0.92 -16.72
C VAL A 77 -9.93 0.48 -17.19
N TYR A 78 -10.04 0.74 -18.49
CA TYR A 78 -9.64 2.00 -19.11
C TYR A 78 -10.71 2.58 -20.03
N ASN A 79 -10.80 3.91 -20.07
CA ASN A 79 -11.63 4.67 -21.00
C ASN A 79 -10.78 5.33 -22.10
N THR A 80 -9.52 5.65 -21.81
CA THR A 80 -8.57 6.23 -22.76
C THR A 80 -7.34 5.33 -22.97
N ALA A 81 -6.63 5.49 -24.10
CA ALA A 81 -5.45 4.68 -24.38
C ALA A 81 -4.30 4.90 -23.37
N SER A 82 -4.22 6.07 -22.74
CA SER A 82 -3.24 6.35 -21.68
C SER A 82 -3.53 5.65 -20.36
N GLU A 83 -4.78 5.28 -20.11
CA GLU A 83 -5.19 4.51 -18.93
C GLU A 83 -4.96 3.01 -19.12
N ASN A 84 -4.80 2.55 -20.37
CA ASN A 84 -4.42 1.18 -20.68
C ASN A 84 -2.91 0.99 -20.44
N ILE A 85 -2.55 0.72 -19.19
CA ILE A 85 -1.17 0.54 -18.76
C ILE A 85 -0.54 -0.72 -19.36
N SER A 86 0.79 -0.70 -19.50
CA SER A 86 1.52 -1.86 -20.01
C SER A 86 1.61 -3.00 -19.00
N ASP A 87 1.72 -4.24 -19.49
CA ASP A 87 2.02 -5.42 -18.67
C ASP A 87 3.27 -5.22 -17.79
N ALA A 88 4.29 -4.53 -18.30
CA ALA A 88 5.49 -4.22 -17.54
C ALA A 88 5.19 -3.34 -16.30
N GLN A 89 4.25 -2.41 -16.41
CA GLN A 89 3.82 -1.58 -15.29
C GLN A 89 3.02 -2.41 -14.27
N VAL A 90 2.18 -3.34 -14.72
CA VAL A 90 1.51 -4.30 -13.84
C VAL A 90 2.53 -5.16 -13.09
N LEU A 91 3.52 -5.70 -13.80
CA LEU A 91 4.58 -6.52 -13.21
C LEU A 91 5.41 -5.74 -12.19
N SER A 92 5.71 -4.47 -12.44
CA SER A 92 6.42 -3.63 -11.44
C SER A 92 5.64 -3.46 -10.14
N GLN A 93 4.29 -3.48 -10.19
CA GLN A 93 3.49 -3.41 -8.97
C GLN A 93 3.55 -4.73 -8.19
N LEU A 94 3.56 -5.87 -8.88
CA LEU A 94 3.75 -7.18 -8.25
C LEU A 94 5.15 -7.31 -7.63
N GLU A 95 6.18 -6.77 -8.29
CA GLU A 95 7.54 -6.73 -7.74
C GLU A 95 7.58 -5.94 -6.42
N VAL A 96 7.02 -4.74 -6.38
CA VAL A 96 6.92 -3.93 -5.14
C VAL A 96 6.14 -4.66 -4.05
N LEU A 97 5.02 -5.33 -4.39
CA LEU A 97 4.28 -6.12 -3.41
C LEU A 97 5.13 -7.26 -2.83
N ASN A 98 5.87 -7.98 -3.68
CA ASN A 98 6.77 -9.03 -3.22
C ASN A 98 7.91 -8.46 -2.36
N GLU A 99 8.49 -7.32 -2.74
CA GLU A 99 9.52 -6.65 -1.96
C GLU A 99 9.02 -6.25 -0.57
N ASP A 100 7.87 -5.62 -0.48
CA ASP A 100 7.31 -5.14 0.79
C ASP A 100 6.88 -6.30 1.69
N PHE A 101 6.15 -7.28 1.15
CA PHE A 101 5.63 -8.40 1.93
C PHE A 101 6.69 -9.43 2.31
N ARG A 102 7.81 -9.46 1.58
CA ARG A 102 8.99 -10.28 1.93
C ARG A 102 10.07 -9.51 2.68
N ARG A 103 9.88 -8.21 2.92
CA ARG A 103 10.88 -7.31 3.48
C ARG A 103 12.20 -7.33 2.69
N LEU A 104 12.10 -7.47 1.38
CA LEU A 104 13.21 -7.38 0.42
C LEU A 104 13.34 -5.97 -0.18
N ASN A 105 12.42 -5.08 0.17
CA ASN A 105 12.43 -3.67 -0.24
C ASN A 105 13.73 -2.97 0.18
N ALA A 106 14.32 -2.21 -0.75
CA ALA A 106 15.63 -1.59 -0.55
C ALA A 106 15.66 -0.57 0.60
N ASP A 107 14.52 0.07 0.89
CA ASP A 107 14.37 1.03 1.99
C ASP A 107 14.09 0.36 3.34
N ALA A 108 14.05 -0.97 3.44
CA ALA A 108 13.96 -1.68 4.71
C ALA A 108 15.09 -1.28 5.69
N SER A 109 16.28 -0.94 5.16
CA SER A 109 17.41 -0.42 5.96
C SER A 109 17.16 0.96 6.57
N SER A 110 16.16 1.69 6.08
CA SER A 110 15.75 3.00 6.60
C SER A 110 14.76 2.92 7.76
N THR A 111 14.37 1.70 8.17
CA THR A 111 13.52 1.50 9.36
C THR A 111 14.22 2.07 10.61
N LEU A 112 13.56 2.95 11.36
CA LEU A 112 14.11 3.49 12.61
C LEU A 112 14.47 2.37 13.58
N ALA A 113 15.59 2.51 14.28
CA ALA A 113 16.13 1.48 15.17
C ALA A 113 15.12 0.97 16.22
N GLU A 114 14.25 1.86 16.72
CA GLU A 114 13.18 1.53 17.67
C GLU A 114 12.09 0.61 17.09
N PHE A 115 11.91 0.61 15.77
CA PHE A 115 10.88 -0.19 15.08
C PHE A 115 11.43 -1.44 14.40
N VAL A 116 12.76 -1.62 14.33
CA VAL A 116 13.36 -2.83 13.73
C VAL A 116 12.87 -4.11 14.42
N GLY A 117 12.64 -4.08 15.73
CA GLY A 117 12.18 -5.24 16.50
C GLY A 117 10.75 -5.70 16.19
N VAL A 118 9.94 -4.87 15.52
CA VAL A 118 8.56 -5.20 15.12
C VAL A 118 8.39 -5.30 13.61
N ALA A 119 9.47 -5.11 12.85
CA ALA A 119 9.44 -5.22 11.41
C ALA A 119 9.59 -6.69 10.98
N ALA A 120 8.80 -7.13 10.00
CA ALA A 120 8.66 -8.56 9.70
C ALA A 120 8.73 -8.86 8.20
N ASP A 121 9.26 -10.04 7.86
CA ASP A 121 8.94 -10.76 6.61
C ASP A 121 7.59 -11.45 6.84
N CYS A 122 6.56 -11.07 6.07
CA CYS A 122 5.23 -11.66 6.19
C CYS A 122 5.15 -13.05 5.55
N GLU A 123 6.16 -13.44 4.77
CA GLU A 123 6.26 -14.68 4.01
C GLU A 123 5.11 -14.85 3.02
N ILE A 124 4.69 -13.75 2.39
CA ILE A 124 3.67 -13.72 1.35
C ILE A 124 4.32 -13.33 0.02
N GLU A 125 4.02 -14.08 -1.04
CA GLU A 125 4.41 -13.77 -2.41
C GLU A 125 3.19 -13.63 -3.30
N PHE A 126 3.29 -12.83 -4.35
CA PHE A 126 2.27 -12.58 -5.34
C PHE A 126 2.79 -13.02 -6.72
N CYS A 127 1.96 -13.78 -7.44
CA CYS A 127 2.21 -14.14 -8.83
C CYS A 127 0.95 -13.89 -9.67
N LEU A 128 1.11 -13.69 -10.97
CA LEU A 128 -0.06 -13.64 -11.86
C LEU A 128 -0.70 -15.02 -11.96
N ALA A 129 -2.03 -15.06 -11.91
CA ALA A 129 -2.76 -16.29 -12.13
C ALA A 129 -2.50 -16.82 -13.56
N THR A 130 -2.24 -18.12 -13.69
CA THR A 130 -2.04 -18.79 -14.98
C THR A 130 -3.30 -19.48 -15.49
N THR A 131 -4.34 -19.55 -14.67
CA THR A 131 -5.59 -20.25 -14.96
C THR A 131 -6.77 -19.39 -14.53
N ASP A 132 -7.75 -19.22 -15.41
CA ASP A 132 -8.98 -18.46 -15.14
C ASP A 132 -10.00 -19.32 -14.33
N PRO A 133 -11.12 -18.74 -13.86
CA PRO A 133 -12.15 -19.49 -13.13
C PRO A 133 -12.81 -20.63 -13.92
N ASN A 134 -12.70 -20.64 -15.26
CA ASN A 134 -13.23 -21.68 -16.13
C ASN A 134 -12.19 -22.78 -16.43
N GLY A 135 -10.96 -22.66 -15.92
CA GLY A 135 -9.88 -23.61 -16.16
C GLY A 135 -9.03 -23.33 -17.41
N ASN A 136 -9.23 -22.19 -18.10
CA ASN A 136 -8.46 -21.84 -19.29
C ASN A 136 -7.14 -21.16 -18.93
N PRO A 137 -6.09 -21.28 -19.78
CA PRO A 137 -4.88 -20.48 -19.63
C PRO A 137 -5.15 -18.98 -19.69
N THR A 138 -4.51 -18.20 -18.82
CA THR A 138 -4.58 -16.74 -18.81
C THR A 138 -3.21 -16.13 -18.49
N THR A 139 -3.03 -14.86 -18.83
CA THR A 139 -1.88 -14.04 -18.40
C THR A 139 -2.07 -13.45 -17.00
N GLY A 140 -3.29 -13.54 -16.44
CA GLY A 140 -3.65 -12.89 -15.18
C GLY A 140 -3.90 -11.39 -15.32
N ILE A 141 -3.98 -10.86 -16.55
CA ILE A 141 -4.27 -9.45 -16.84
C ILE A 141 -5.47 -9.38 -17.79
N THR A 142 -6.44 -8.52 -17.51
CA THR A 142 -7.65 -8.33 -18.36
C THR A 142 -7.99 -6.87 -18.57
#